data_AF-A0A2K8SID1-F1
#
_entry.id   AF-A0A2K8SID1-F1
#
_cell.length_a   1.000
_cell.length_b   1.000
_cell.length_c   1.000
_cell.angle_alpha   90.00
_cell.angle_beta   90.00
_cell.angle_gamma   90.00
#
_symmetry.space_group_name_H-M   'P 1'
#
loop_
_entity.id
_entity.type
_entity.pdbx_description
1 polymer ?
#
loop_
_entity_poly.entity_id
_entity_poly.type
_entity_poly.pdbx_seq_one_letter_code
_entity_poly.pdbx_strand_id
1 'polypeptide(L)'
;MKKDIYATLDLTKSLEDFKVEVTKLLELTNVREWDGRIVKEREQKIRDAALILAGQSIALFLYNLSQSQEAVDTAITQTQGWWHPQTQRHGFRKRQILTVGNVLVTLILPYVVTITEKNEKNKSESQGFCPFLKWLGMSEGLTPLAWSTIAQYGAIAGSFEAACTILFDWGINISFKRIERLTYKFGQIGINLRQSKILNRQLGNLPEGNLLKDQRVVIAVDGGRSRVRGEQRENVRSDFISQLPGLIPNKPRSKFPVFTFSR
;
A
#
# COMPACT_ATOMS: atom_id res chain seq x y z
N MET A 1 17.13 13.23 8.41
CA MET A 1 16.49 13.73 9.65
C MET A 1 16.22 12.57 10.60
N LYS A 2 16.64 12.66 11.87
CA LYS A 2 16.63 11.53 12.83
C LYS A 2 15.49 11.59 13.86
N LYS A 3 14.52 12.51 13.72
CA LYS A 3 13.44 12.69 14.68
C LYS A 3 12.10 12.70 13.96
N ASP A 4 11.18 11.88 14.44
CA ASP A 4 9.81 11.88 13.93
C ASP A 4 9.14 13.21 14.24
N ILE A 5 8.42 13.76 13.24
CA ILE A 5 7.68 15.00 13.40
C ILE A 5 6.29 14.63 13.91
N TYR A 6 5.90 15.12 15.08
CA TYR A 6 4.57 14.87 15.60
C TYR A 6 3.57 15.86 15.01
N ALA A 7 2.36 15.38 14.74
CA ALA A 7 1.27 16.21 14.27
C ALA A 7 0.93 17.28 15.33
N THR A 8 0.85 18.54 14.90
CA THR A 8 0.46 19.67 15.76
C THR A 8 -1.05 19.72 15.99
N LEU A 9 -1.82 19.16 15.04
CA LEU A 9 -3.28 19.24 14.97
C LEU A 9 -3.82 20.69 14.96
N ASP A 10 -2.99 21.64 14.51
CA ASP A 10 -3.33 23.05 14.36
C ASP A 10 -2.85 23.52 12.98
N LEU A 11 -3.80 23.79 12.09
CA LEU A 11 -3.49 24.22 10.73
C LEU A 11 -2.86 25.62 10.71
N THR A 12 -3.35 26.54 11.53
CA THR A 12 -2.84 27.92 11.59
C THR A 12 -1.39 27.92 12.04
N LYS A 13 -1.07 27.16 13.09
CA LYS A 13 0.30 26.99 13.55
C LYS A 13 1.19 26.35 12.48
N SER A 14 0.71 25.30 11.82
CA SER A 14 1.49 24.61 10.78
C SER A 14 1.77 25.51 9.57
N LEU A 15 0.82 26.37 9.21
CA LEU A 15 1.00 27.38 8.16
C LEU A 15 2.00 28.46 8.56
N GLU A 16 1.95 28.92 9.81
CA GLU A 16 2.92 29.91 10.29
C GLU A 16 4.33 29.33 10.35
N ASP A 17 4.49 28.10 10.87
CA ASP A 17 5.78 27.39 10.88
C ASP A 17 6.35 27.25 9.45
N PHE A 18 5.52 26.82 8.50
CA PHE A 18 5.88 26.72 7.08
C PHE A 18 6.27 28.08 6.49
N LYS A 19 5.48 29.12 6.74
CA LYS A 19 5.75 30.48 6.24
C LYS A 19 7.08 31.01 6.77
N VAL A 20 7.35 30.84 8.06
CA VAL A 20 8.62 31.25 8.68
C VAL A 20 9.80 30.50 8.07
N GLU A 21 9.67 29.19 7.85
CA GLU A 21 10.75 28.37 7.26
C GLU A 21 11.01 28.75 5.80
N VAL A 22 9.97 28.84 4.97
CA VAL A 22 10.12 29.16 3.54
C VAL A 22 10.58 30.60 3.33
N THR A 23 10.11 31.56 4.12
CA THR A 23 10.56 32.96 3.99
C THR A 23 12.08 33.07 4.14
N LYS A 24 12.67 32.36 5.11
CA LYS A 24 14.14 32.30 5.28
C LYS A 24 14.86 31.69 4.07
N LEU A 25 14.23 30.70 3.41
CA LEU A 25 14.79 30.05 2.22
C LEU A 25 14.68 30.94 0.97
N LEU A 26 13.73 31.87 0.94
CA LEU A 26 13.54 32.84 -0.15
C LEU A 26 14.45 34.07 -0.02
N GLU A 27 15.03 34.33 1.16
CA GLU A 27 15.99 35.41 1.35
C GLU A 27 17.28 35.19 0.52
N LEU A 28 17.62 36.17 -0.32
CA LEU A 28 18.78 36.11 -1.22
C LEU A 28 20.07 36.64 -0.57
N THR A 29 19.97 37.31 0.57
CA THR A 29 21.05 38.07 1.23
C THR A 29 22.19 37.22 1.78
N ASN A 30 21.95 35.92 2.02
CA ASN A 30 22.90 35.02 2.68
C ASN A 30 23.83 34.26 1.71
N VAL A 31 23.78 34.55 0.40
CA VAL A 31 24.57 33.83 -0.62
C VAL A 31 25.38 34.82 -1.45
N ARG A 32 26.70 34.66 -1.43
CA ARG A 32 27.66 35.54 -2.14
C ARG A 32 27.76 35.21 -3.64
N GLU A 33 27.64 33.93 -4.00
CA GLU A 33 27.68 33.44 -5.38
C GLU A 33 26.65 32.33 -5.56
N TRP A 34 25.93 32.37 -6.68
CA TRP A 34 24.88 31.41 -7.02
C TRP A 34 25.40 30.39 -8.01
N ASP A 35 25.12 29.11 -7.74
CA ASP A 35 25.33 28.02 -8.69
C ASP A 35 24.12 27.06 -8.68
N GLY A 36 24.10 26.11 -9.63
CA GLY A 36 23.02 25.14 -9.72
C GLY A 36 22.90 24.21 -8.51
N ARG A 37 23.97 24.02 -7.72
CA ARG A 37 23.95 23.16 -6.52
C ARG A 37 23.22 23.87 -5.38
N ILE A 38 23.51 25.15 -5.17
CA ILE A 38 22.84 26.00 -4.16
C ILE A 38 21.35 26.12 -4.46
N VAL A 39 20.97 26.33 -5.73
CA VAL A 39 19.56 26.38 -6.14
C VAL A 39 18.88 25.05 -5.83
N LYS A 40 19.46 23.92 -6.26
CA LYS A 40 18.92 22.58 -5.99
C LYS A 40 18.74 22.30 -4.49
N GLU A 41 19.71 22.69 -3.66
CA GLU A 41 19.60 22.53 -2.21
C GLU A 41 18.45 23.35 -1.61
N ARG A 42 18.23 24.58 -2.10
CA ARG A 42 17.09 25.40 -1.67
C ARG A 42 15.76 24.81 -2.14
N GLU A 43 15.67 24.38 -3.40
CA GLU A 43 14.49 23.69 -3.94
C GLU A 43 14.11 22.47 -3.08
N GLN A 44 15.11 21.66 -2.71
CA GLN A 44 14.89 20.50 -1.86
C GLN A 44 14.36 20.90 -0.47
N LYS A 45 14.94 21.92 0.17
CA LYS A 45 14.46 22.40 1.48
C LYS A 45 13.03 22.97 1.43
N ILE A 46 12.70 23.72 0.37
CA ILE A 46 11.34 24.23 0.17
C ILE A 46 10.36 23.07 -0.01
N ARG A 47 10.73 22.07 -0.82
CA ARG A 47 9.94 20.86 -1.02
C ARG A 47 9.75 20.08 0.29
N ASP A 48 10.80 19.91 1.09
CA ASP A 48 10.74 19.22 2.37
C ASP A 48 9.76 19.91 3.32
N ALA A 49 9.84 21.25 3.43
CA ALA A 49 8.90 22.05 4.22
C ALA A 49 7.44 21.90 3.73
N ALA A 50 7.23 21.88 2.41
CA ALA A 50 5.90 21.69 1.82
C ALA A 50 5.35 20.28 2.10
N LEU A 51 6.19 19.25 2.06
CA LEU A 51 5.81 17.88 2.40
C LEU A 51 5.43 17.76 3.88
N ILE A 52 6.15 18.43 4.78
CA ILE A 52 5.80 18.47 6.21
C ILE A 52 4.43 19.12 6.38
N LEU A 53 4.16 20.27 5.75
CA LEU A 53 2.86 20.94 5.80
C LEU A 53 1.74 20.02 5.28
N ALA A 54 1.95 19.35 4.14
CA ALA A 54 0.99 18.38 3.61
C ALA A 54 0.73 17.23 4.59
N GLY A 55 1.78 16.71 5.23
CA GLY A 55 1.68 15.71 6.29
C GLY A 55 0.86 16.19 7.49
N GLN A 56 1.05 17.44 7.93
CA GLN A 56 0.25 18.07 8.99
C GLN A 56 -1.22 18.21 8.60
N SER A 57 -1.51 18.63 7.36
CA SER A 57 -2.89 18.74 6.87
C SER A 57 -3.59 17.38 6.81
N ILE A 58 -2.90 16.33 6.33
CA ILE A 58 -3.42 14.96 6.31
C ILE A 58 -3.64 14.45 7.73
N ALA A 59 -2.69 14.71 8.65
CA ALA A 59 -2.83 14.34 10.05
C ALA A 59 -4.07 14.99 10.71
N LEU A 60 -4.30 16.28 10.47
CA LEU A 60 -5.48 16.99 10.96
C LEU A 60 -6.77 16.45 10.34
N PHE A 61 -6.78 16.19 9.03
CA PHE A 61 -7.91 15.56 8.36
C PHE A 61 -8.24 14.20 8.98
N LEU A 62 -7.24 13.34 9.20
CA LEU A 62 -7.43 12.04 9.82
C LEU A 62 -7.90 12.14 11.27
N TYR A 63 -7.38 13.11 12.01
CA TYR A 63 -7.84 13.39 13.36
C TYR A 63 -9.32 13.78 13.37
N ASN A 64 -9.71 14.78 12.57
CA ASN A 64 -11.10 15.22 12.46
C ASN A 64 -12.03 14.08 12.01
N LEU A 65 -11.59 13.29 11.03
CA LEU A 65 -12.34 12.13 10.56
C LEU A 65 -12.51 11.08 11.67
N SER A 66 -11.50 10.88 12.54
CA SER A 66 -11.60 9.97 13.68
C SER A 66 -12.50 10.45 14.81
N GLN A 67 -12.73 11.78 14.90
CA GLN A 67 -13.66 12.37 15.87
C GLN A 67 -15.10 12.42 15.33
N SER A 68 -15.30 12.24 14.03
CA SER A 68 -16.64 12.19 13.43
C SER A 68 -17.35 10.88 13.81
N GLN A 69 -18.47 11.00 14.52
CA GLN A 69 -19.29 9.85 14.90
C GLN A 69 -19.82 9.10 13.67
N GLU A 70 -20.26 9.84 12.63
CA GLU A 70 -20.73 9.25 11.36
C GLU A 70 -19.65 8.39 10.71
N ALA A 71 -18.40 8.88 10.67
CA ALA A 71 -17.29 8.12 10.09
C ALA A 71 -16.95 6.89 10.92
N VAL A 72 -17.00 6.99 12.26
CA VAL A 72 -16.78 5.87 13.17
C VAL A 72 -17.86 4.79 13.02
N ASP A 73 -19.13 5.18 12.93
CA ASP A 73 -20.26 4.26 12.76
C ASP A 73 -20.25 3.60 11.38
N THR A 74 -19.89 4.37 10.34
CA THR A 74 -19.65 3.85 8.99
C THR A 74 -18.53 2.82 9.02
N ALA A 75 -17.40 3.10 9.68
CA ALA A 75 -16.29 2.18 9.79
C ALA A 75 -16.68 0.89 10.52
N ILE A 76 -17.49 0.97 11.58
CA ILE A 76 -17.99 -0.21 12.29
C ILE A 76 -18.88 -1.03 11.35
N THR A 77 -19.88 -0.40 10.73
CA THR A 77 -20.84 -1.06 9.84
C THR A 77 -20.17 -1.74 8.67
N GLN A 78 -19.33 -0.99 7.94
CA GLN A 78 -18.58 -1.53 6.81
C GLN A 78 -17.70 -2.69 7.26
N THR A 79 -17.13 -2.61 8.47
CA THR A 79 -16.22 -3.66 8.93
C THR A 79 -16.86 -4.93 9.47
N GLN A 80 -18.19 -4.98 9.65
CA GLN A 80 -18.89 -6.13 10.25
C GLN A 80 -18.62 -7.45 9.53
N GLY A 81 -18.47 -7.43 8.20
CA GLY A 81 -18.15 -8.64 7.42
C GLY A 81 -16.78 -9.26 7.74
N TRP A 82 -15.89 -8.54 8.40
CA TRP A 82 -14.60 -9.06 8.89
C TRP A 82 -14.66 -9.49 10.37
N TRP A 83 -15.80 -9.36 11.04
CA TRP A 83 -15.94 -9.74 12.45
C TRP A 83 -16.22 -11.23 12.53
N HIS A 84 -15.53 -11.92 13.44
CA HIS A 84 -15.90 -13.27 13.81
C HIS A 84 -17.15 -13.21 14.71
N PRO A 85 -18.00 -14.26 14.79
CA PRO A 85 -19.13 -14.28 15.72
C PRO A 85 -18.76 -14.00 17.19
N GLN A 86 -17.51 -14.28 17.56
CA GLN A 86 -16.96 -14.04 18.91
C GLN A 86 -16.19 -12.70 19.04
N THR A 87 -16.25 -11.85 18.01
CA THR A 87 -15.62 -10.52 18.04
C THR A 87 -16.46 -9.57 18.88
N GLN A 88 -15.85 -8.96 19.88
CA GLN A 88 -16.49 -7.99 20.77
C GLN A 88 -15.73 -6.66 20.76
N ARG A 89 -16.45 -5.58 21.09
CA ARG A 89 -15.83 -4.26 21.31
C ARG A 89 -14.96 -4.32 22.55
N HIS A 90 -13.74 -3.83 22.45
CA HIS A 90 -12.74 -3.84 23.51
C HIS A 90 -12.16 -2.43 23.71
N GLY A 91 -13.06 -1.49 23.97
CA GLY A 91 -12.72 -0.10 24.27
C GLY A 91 -11.98 0.61 23.14
N PHE A 92 -11.01 1.43 23.52
CA PHE A 92 -10.22 2.27 22.62
C PHE A 92 -8.74 1.90 22.69
N ARG A 93 -8.03 2.06 21.57
CA ARG A 93 -6.58 1.82 21.50
C ARG A 93 -5.88 2.97 20.80
N LYS A 94 -4.75 3.37 21.38
CA LYS A 94 -3.85 4.36 20.80
C LYS A 94 -3.13 3.77 19.58
N ARG A 95 -3.08 4.54 18.49
CA ARG A 95 -2.46 4.17 17.21
C ARG A 95 -1.65 5.33 16.66
N GLN A 96 -0.41 5.06 16.31
CA GLN A 96 0.44 6.00 15.59
C GLN A 96 0.37 5.70 14.10
N ILE A 97 0.19 6.75 13.30
CA ILE A 97 0.01 6.65 11.85
C ILE A 97 0.98 7.63 11.21
N LEU A 98 1.81 7.12 10.31
CA LEU A 98 2.78 7.87 9.52
C LEU A 98 2.16 8.33 8.21
N THR A 99 2.33 9.63 7.95
CA THR A 99 1.92 10.32 6.73
C THR A 99 3.16 10.72 5.91
N VAL A 100 2.98 11.39 4.78
CA VAL A 100 4.08 12.00 4.02
C VAL A 100 4.76 13.11 4.83
N GLY A 101 5.98 13.53 4.45
CA GLY A 101 6.71 14.56 5.21
C GLY A 101 7.14 14.13 6.62
N ASN A 102 7.18 12.82 6.89
CA ASN A 102 7.55 12.19 8.15
C ASN A 102 6.69 12.62 9.35
N VAL A 103 5.43 13.01 9.11
CA VAL A 103 4.51 13.45 10.16
C VAL A 103 3.75 12.27 10.74
N LEU A 104 3.86 12.07 12.06
CA LEU A 104 3.16 11.08 12.86
C LEU A 104 1.93 11.69 13.54
N VAL A 105 0.76 11.14 13.24
CA VAL A 105 -0.47 11.42 13.98
C VAL A 105 -0.78 10.30 14.96
N THR A 106 -1.20 10.67 16.16
CA THR A 106 -1.64 9.72 17.18
C THR A 106 -3.16 9.80 17.32
N LEU A 107 -3.83 8.69 17.06
CA LEU A 107 -5.29 8.57 17.18
C LEU A 107 -5.66 7.61 18.32
N ILE A 108 -6.78 7.90 18.98
CA ILE A 108 -7.41 7.00 19.95
C ILE A 108 -8.66 6.44 19.27
N LEU A 109 -8.63 5.17 18.90
CA LEU A 109 -9.63 4.58 18.01
C LEU A 109 -10.36 3.42 18.69
N PRO A 110 -11.66 3.20 18.40
CA PRO A 110 -12.35 1.98 18.81
C PRO A 110 -11.58 0.74 18.36
N TYR A 111 -11.57 -0.27 19.23
CA TYR A 111 -10.86 -1.52 19.02
C TYR A 111 -11.82 -2.69 19.24
N VAL A 112 -11.73 -3.69 18.37
CA VAL A 112 -12.49 -4.93 18.49
C VAL A 112 -11.53 -6.11 18.63
N VAL A 113 -11.90 -7.11 19.40
CA VAL A 113 -11.10 -8.30 19.67
C VAL A 113 -11.96 -9.55 19.56
N THR A 114 -11.43 -10.60 18.94
CA THR A 114 -12.01 -11.94 18.95
C THR A 114 -11.57 -12.64 20.23
N ILE A 115 -12.54 -13.00 21.06
CA ILE A 115 -12.27 -13.75 22.29
C ILE A 115 -12.14 -15.22 21.88
N THR A 116 -10.91 -15.72 21.82
CA THR A 116 -10.65 -17.16 21.71
C THR A 116 -10.48 -17.75 23.11
N GLU A 117 -11.11 -18.90 23.37
CA GLU A 117 -10.97 -19.61 24.64
C GLU A 117 -9.49 -19.89 24.93
N LYS A 118 -9.09 -19.64 26.17
CA LYS A 118 -7.72 -19.76 26.68
C LYS A 118 -7.11 -21.13 26.30
N ASN A 119 -6.19 -21.16 25.35
CA ASN A 119 -5.03 -22.07 25.31
C ASN A 119 -4.27 -21.86 24.01
N GLU A 120 -3.24 -21.01 24.02
CA GLU A 120 -2.02 -21.25 23.22
C GLU A 120 -0.94 -20.27 23.67
N LYS A 121 0.18 -20.83 24.14
CA LYS A 121 1.33 -20.11 24.71
C LYS A 121 2.12 -19.27 23.69
N ASN A 122 1.63 -19.15 22.46
CA ASN A 122 2.20 -18.31 21.41
C ASN A 122 1.20 -17.21 21.05
N LYS A 123 1.31 -16.05 21.71
CA LYS A 123 0.50 -14.86 21.40
C LYS A 123 0.76 -14.43 19.95
N SER A 124 -0.09 -14.84 19.01
CA SER A 124 -0.11 -14.25 17.68
C SER A 124 -0.60 -12.80 17.77
N GLU A 125 0.09 -11.87 17.09
CA GLU A 125 -0.10 -10.41 17.09
C GLU A 125 -1.48 -9.87 16.64
N SER A 126 -2.53 -10.68 16.51
CA SER A 126 -3.78 -10.23 15.87
C SER A 126 -5.04 -10.89 16.40
N GLN A 127 -5.30 -10.80 17.71
CA GLN A 127 -6.65 -11.12 18.23
C GLN A 127 -7.66 -10.00 17.94
N GLY A 128 -7.26 -8.83 17.43
CA GLY A 128 -8.18 -7.72 17.20
C GLY A 128 -7.69 -6.67 16.22
N PHE A 129 -8.57 -5.75 15.83
CA PHE A 129 -8.26 -4.66 14.92
C PHE A 129 -9.03 -3.38 15.25
N CYS A 130 -8.61 -2.26 14.66
CA CYS A 130 -9.35 -0.99 14.73
C CYS A 130 -10.27 -0.90 13.49
N PRO A 131 -11.60 -0.92 13.64
CA PRO A 131 -12.54 -0.78 12.52
C PRO A 131 -12.23 0.42 11.61
N PHE A 132 -11.97 1.58 12.21
CA PHE A 132 -11.63 2.81 11.49
C PHE A 132 -10.44 2.64 10.53
N LEU A 133 -9.34 2.05 10.99
CA LEU A 133 -8.16 1.83 10.15
C LEU A 133 -8.42 0.77 9.08
N LYS A 134 -9.15 -0.30 9.43
CA LYS A 134 -9.47 -1.38 8.50
C LYS A 134 -10.36 -0.89 7.35
N TRP A 135 -11.37 -0.08 7.66
CA TRP A 135 -12.28 0.53 6.69
C TRP A 135 -11.53 1.42 5.69
N LEU A 136 -10.61 2.26 6.18
CA LEU A 136 -9.79 3.14 5.32
C LEU A 136 -8.65 2.42 4.59
N GLY A 137 -8.55 1.09 4.71
CA GLY A 137 -7.45 0.32 4.12
C GLY A 137 -6.08 0.65 4.71
N MET A 138 -6.03 1.26 5.90
CA MET A 138 -4.80 1.59 6.60
C MET A 138 -4.28 0.36 7.35
N SER A 139 -3.00 0.05 7.17
CA SER A 139 -2.34 -1.01 7.90
C SER A 139 -0.93 -0.60 8.29
N GLU A 140 -0.35 -1.29 9.28
CA GLU A 140 1.04 -1.07 9.70
C GLU A 140 1.35 0.38 10.12
N GLY A 141 0.34 1.13 10.59
CA GLY A 141 0.50 2.52 11.01
C GLY A 141 0.89 3.45 9.86
N LEU A 142 0.35 3.25 8.66
CA LEU A 142 0.57 4.10 7.49
C LEU A 142 -0.74 4.58 6.90
N THR A 143 -0.72 5.81 6.38
CA THR A 143 -1.81 6.31 5.54
C THR A 143 -1.87 5.59 4.19
N PRO A 144 -3.02 5.57 3.50
CA PRO A 144 -3.15 4.90 2.21
C PRO A 144 -2.20 5.49 1.17
N LEU A 145 -2.04 6.82 1.15
CA LEU A 145 -1.08 7.48 0.28
C LEU A 145 0.35 6.98 0.57
N ALA A 146 0.82 7.08 1.82
CA ALA A 146 2.16 6.64 2.18
C ALA A 146 2.40 5.16 1.83
N TRP A 147 1.44 4.28 2.11
CA TRP A 147 1.58 2.86 1.77
C TRP A 147 1.60 2.62 0.25
N SER A 148 0.74 3.29 -0.51
CA SER A 148 0.74 3.19 -1.97
C SER A 148 2.05 3.69 -2.58
N THR A 149 2.60 4.79 -2.08
CA THR A 149 3.90 5.34 -2.48
C THR A 149 5.03 4.35 -2.18
N ILE A 150 5.04 3.73 -0.99
CA ILE A 150 6.01 2.69 -0.62
C ILE A 150 5.91 1.50 -1.58
N ALA A 151 4.70 0.99 -1.82
CA ALA A 151 4.50 -0.17 -2.68
C ALA A 151 4.88 0.13 -4.14
N GLN A 152 4.56 1.34 -4.64
CA GLN A 152 4.93 1.77 -5.98
C GLN A 152 6.45 1.80 -6.15
N TYR A 153 7.16 2.56 -5.31
CA TYR A 153 8.61 2.69 -5.45
C TYR A 153 9.36 1.41 -5.07
N GLY A 154 8.84 0.62 -4.13
CA GLY A 154 9.38 -0.70 -3.83
C GLY A 154 9.25 -1.68 -5.01
N ALA A 155 8.26 -1.51 -5.88
CA ALA A 155 8.06 -2.38 -7.05
C ALA A 155 8.79 -1.91 -8.31
N ILE A 156 8.90 -0.59 -8.53
CA ILE A 156 9.49 -0.05 -9.78
C ILE A 156 10.98 0.28 -9.66
N ALA A 157 11.50 0.49 -8.45
CA ALA A 157 12.92 0.80 -8.29
C ALA A 157 13.79 -0.42 -8.64
N GLY A 158 15.00 -0.16 -9.15
CA GLY A 158 15.96 -1.22 -9.48
C GLY A 158 16.45 -2.01 -8.25
N SER A 159 16.29 -1.45 -7.05
CA SER A 159 16.53 -2.12 -5.77
C SER A 159 15.75 -1.43 -4.65
N PHE A 160 15.62 -2.08 -3.49
CA PHE A 160 14.97 -1.48 -2.32
C PHE A 160 15.82 -0.35 -1.69
N GLU A 161 17.14 -0.34 -1.88
CA GLU A 161 18.00 0.78 -1.48
C GLU A 161 17.68 2.03 -2.31
N ALA A 162 17.50 1.87 -3.63
CA ALA A 162 17.05 2.96 -4.49
C ALA A 162 15.64 3.44 -4.09
N ALA A 163 14.75 2.52 -3.73
CA ALA A 163 13.44 2.86 -3.19
C ALA A 163 13.54 3.66 -1.88
N CYS A 164 14.46 3.29 -0.96
CA CYS A 164 14.69 4.05 0.27
C CYS A 164 15.06 5.51 -0.03
N THR A 165 15.96 5.76 -0.99
CA THR A 165 16.36 7.12 -1.38
C THR A 165 15.18 7.91 -1.91
N ILE A 166 14.40 7.32 -2.82
CA ILE A 166 13.20 7.99 -3.38
C ILE A 166 12.16 8.24 -2.29
N LEU A 167 11.93 7.29 -1.39
CA LEU A 167 10.95 7.44 -0.30
C LEU A 167 11.38 8.48 0.72
N PHE A 168 12.69 8.63 0.96
CA PHE A 168 13.24 9.69 1.79
C PHE A 168 12.88 11.08 1.22
N ASP A 169 12.94 11.23 -0.11
CA ASP A 169 12.54 12.46 -0.79
C ASP A 169 11.05 12.77 -0.65
N TRP A 170 10.20 11.77 -0.37
CA TRP A 170 8.78 11.96 -0.01
C TRP A 170 8.56 12.23 1.49
N GLY A 171 9.64 12.33 2.26
CA GLY A 171 9.61 12.38 3.72
C GLY A 171 9.15 11.08 4.35
N ILE A 172 9.17 9.94 3.65
CA ILE A 172 8.78 8.64 4.22
C ILE A 172 10.03 7.96 4.76
N ASN A 173 10.33 8.19 6.04
CA ASN A 173 11.51 7.63 6.69
C ASN A 173 11.18 6.33 7.44
N ILE A 174 11.30 5.20 6.75
CA ILE A 174 11.11 3.87 7.32
C ILE A 174 12.28 2.94 6.97
N SER A 175 12.46 1.89 7.75
CA SER A 175 13.55 0.95 7.51
C SER A 175 13.37 0.19 6.20
N PHE A 176 14.50 -0.14 5.57
CA PHE A 176 14.58 -1.01 4.39
C PHE A 176 13.70 -2.27 4.54
N LYS A 177 13.85 -3.00 5.65
CA LYS A 177 13.07 -4.22 5.93
C LYS A 177 11.57 -3.96 5.99
N ARG A 178 11.16 -2.77 6.46
CA ARG A 178 9.75 -2.38 6.50
C ARG A 178 9.23 -2.06 5.09
N ILE A 179 10.00 -1.38 4.25
CA ILE A 179 9.67 -1.12 2.84
C ILE A 179 9.46 -2.43 2.10
N GLU A 180 10.43 -3.35 2.21
CA GLU A 180 10.37 -4.68 1.59
C GLU A 180 9.11 -5.43 2.02
N ARG A 181 8.89 -5.57 3.33
CA ARG A 181 7.71 -6.26 3.89
C ARG A 181 6.40 -5.65 3.40
N LEU A 182 6.29 -4.31 3.38
CA LEU A 182 5.08 -3.60 2.95
C LEU A 182 4.81 -3.76 1.45
N THR A 183 5.87 -3.76 0.64
CA THR A 183 5.80 -3.95 -0.81
C THR A 183 5.29 -5.36 -1.13
N TYR A 184 5.88 -6.39 -0.52
CA TYR A 184 5.40 -7.76 -0.69
C TYR A 184 3.98 -7.96 -0.16
N LYS A 185 3.64 -7.37 0.99
CA LYS A 185 2.28 -7.42 1.54
C LYS A 185 1.26 -6.81 0.57
N PHE A 186 1.60 -5.70 -0.08
CA PHE A 186 0.76 -5.11 -1.11
C PHE A 186 0.62 -6.03 -2.34
N GLY A 187 1.72 -6.65 -2.79
CA GLY A 187 1.69 -7.65 -3.86
C GLY A 187 0.79 -8.85 -3.53
N GLN A 188 0.82 -9.33 -2.29
CA GLN A 188 -0.01 -10.44 -1.82
C GLN A 188 -1.51 -10.09 -1.88
N ILE A 189 -1.88 -8.84 -1.60
CA ILE A 189 -3.27 -8.38 -1.76
C ILE A 189 -3.70 -8.59 -3.23
N GLY A 190 -2.89 -8.14 -4.19
CA GLY A 190 -3.17 -8.35 -5.62
C GLY A 190 -3.30 -9.82 -6.03
N ILE A 191 -2.43 -10.69 -5.51
CA ILE A 191 -2.48 -12.13 -5.75
C ILE A 191 -3.78 -12.73 -5.19
N ASN A 192 -4.15 -12.38 -3.96
CA ASN A 192 -5.36 -12.87 -3.31
C ASN A 192 -6.63 -12.41 -4.06
N LEU A 193 -6.66 -11.15 -4.52
CA LEU A 193 -7.74 -10.64 -5.38
C LEU A 193 -7.87 -11.44 -6.68
N ARG A 194 -6.74 -11.76 -7.33
CA ARG A 194 -6.72 -12.58 -8.54
C ARG A 194 -7.26 -13.98 -8.26
N GLN A 195 -6.78 -14.64 -7.21
CA GLN A 195 -7.23 -15.99 -6.83
C GLN A 195 -8.71 -16.02 -6.50
N SER A 196 -9.21 -15.04 -5.73
CA SER A 196 -10.63 -14.90 -5.41
C SER A 196 -11.49 -14.75 -6.68
N LYS A 197 -11.07 -13.95 -7.65
CA LYS A 197 -11.77 -13.83 -8.95
C LYS A 197 -11.79 -15.14 -9.74
N ILE A 198 -10.67 -15.88 -9.76
CA ILE A 198 -10.59 -17.18 -10.43
C ILE A 198 -11.53 -18.19 -9.77
N LEU A 199 -11.53 -18.27 -8.43
CA LEU A 199 -12.42 -19.15 -7.67
C LEU A 199 -13.90 -18.80 -7.88
N ASN A 200 -14.26 -17.52 -7.79
CA ASN A 200 -15.63 -17.08 -8.04
C ASN A 200 -16.09 -17.42 -9.46
N ARG A 201 -15.18 -17.38 -10.45
CA ARG A 201 -15.48 -17.86 -11.81
C ARG A 201 -15.74 -19.35 -11.85
N GLN A 202 -14.89 -20.15 -11.20
CA GLN A 202 -15.01 -21.61 -11.17
C GLN A 202 -16.30 -22.06 -10.46
N LEU A 203 -16.74 -21.31 -9.45
CA LEU A 203 -17.98 -21.56 -8.71
C LEU A 203 -19.25 -21.04 -9.42
N GLY A 204 -19.12 -20.40 -10.59
CA GLY A 204 -20.27 -19.81 -11.29
C GLY A 204 -20.88 -18.57 -10.61
N ASN A 205 -20.20 -18.00 -9.62
CA ASN A 205 -20.66 -16.84 -8.85
C ASN A 205 -20.38 -15.50 -9.53
N LEU A 206 -19.61 -15.50 -10.62
CA LEU A 206 -19.42 -14.30 -11.42
C LEU A 206 -20.62 -14.11 -12.35
N PRO A 207 -21.27 -12.93 -12.34
CA PRO A 207 -22.36 -12.66 -13.27
C PRO A 207 -21.86 -12.79 -14.71
N GLU A 208 -22.63 -13.48 -15.55
CA GLU A 208 -22.38 -13.48 -16.99
C GLU A 208 -22.63 -12.07 -17.53
N GLY A 209 -21.55 -11.36 -17.81
CA GLY A 209 -21.61 -10.03 -18.40
C GLY A 209 -21.86 -10.13 -19.90
N ASN A 210 -23.00 -9.62 -20.38
CA ASN A 210 -23.27 -9.46 -21.82
C ASN A 210 -22.54 -8.26 -22.44
N LEU A 211 -21.61 -7.61 -21.71
CA LEU A 211 -20.95 -6.37 -22.12
C LEU A 211 -20.22 -6.48 -23.47
N LEU A 212 -19.66 -7.66 -23.75
CA LEU A 212 -18.88 -7.94 -24.97
C LEU A 212 -19.63 -8.85 -25.94
N LYS A 213 -20.94 -9.04 -25.76
CA LYS A 213 -21.76 -9.85 -26.67
C LYS A 213 -21.68 -9.27 -28.09
N ASP A 214 -21.47 -10.14 -29.07
CA ASP A 214 -21.33 -9.80 -30.49
C ASP A 214 -20.14 -8.87 -30.83
N GLN A 215 -19.24 -8.61 -29.88
CA GLN A 215 -18.00 -7.87 -30.12
C GLN A 215 -16.83 -8.80 -30.40
N ARG A 216 -15.95 -8.41 -31.32
CA ARG A 216 -14.67 -9.09 -31.52
C ARG A 216 -13.68 -8.61 -30.47
N VAL A 217 -13.29 -9.50 -29.56
CA VAL A 217 -12.30 -9.22 -28.51
C VAL A 217 -10.93 -9.75 -28.95
N VAL A 218 -9.94 -8.87 -29.05
CA VAL A 218 -8.54 -9.26 -29.28
C VAL A 218 -7.80 -9.17 -27.95
N ILE A 219 -7.24 -10.30 -27.49
CA ILE A 219 -6.43 -10.36 -26.29
C ILE A 219 -4.97 -10.52 -26.72
N ALA A 220 -4.17 -9.47 -26.55
CA ALA A 220 -2.73 -9.53 -26.70
C ALA A 220 -2.08 -9.75 -25.32
N VAL A 221 -1.07 -10.62 -25.27
CA VAL A 221 -0.32 -10.92 -24.04
C VAL A 221 1.14 -10.55 -24.29
N ASP A 222 1.68 -9.67 -23.45
CA ASP A 222 3.11 -9.37 -23.46
C ASP A 222 3.89 -10.41 -22.64
N GLY A 223 4.99 -10.90 -23.21
CA GLY A 223 5.88 -11.89 -22.62
C GLY A 223 7.13 -11.24 -22.06
N GLY A 224 6.99 -10.49 -20.98
CA GLY A 224 8.13 -9.89 -20.28
C GLY A 224 9.15 -10.94 -19.84
N ARG A 225 10.45 -10.62 -19.94
CA ARG A 225 11.54 -11.47 -19.45
C ARG A 225 11.94 -11.05 -18.05
N SER A 226 11.70 -11.93 -17.07
CA SER A 226 12.23 -11.78 -15.71
C SER A 226 13.20 -12.90 -15.42
N ARG A 227 14.41 -12.56 -14.94
CA ARG A 227 15.34 -13.54 -14.38
C ARG A 227 14.98 -13.75 -12.93
N VAL A 228 14.52 -14.95 -12.60
CA VAL A 228 14.18 -15.34 -11.23
C VAL A 228 15.19 -16.40 -10.79
N ARG A 229 15.72 -16.28 -9.58
CA ARG A 229 16.47 -17.39 -8.98
C ARG A 229 15.45 -18.37 -8.43
N GLY A 230 15.42 -19.58 -8.97
CA GLY A 230 14.67 -20.70 -8.41
C GLY A 230 15.63 -21.81 -8.03
N GLU A 231 15.26 -22.61 -7.05
CA GLU A 231 15.87 -23.94 -6.90
C GLU A 231 15.69 -24.69 -8.22
N GLN A 232 16.72 -25.43 -8.65
CA GLN A 232 16.56 -26.34 -9.79
C GLN A 232 15.38 -27.24 -9.43
N ARG A 233 14.30 -27.17 -10.22
CA ARG A 233 13.24 -28.17 -10.14
C ARG A 233 13.91 -29.51 -10.38
N GLU A 234 13.96 -30.37 -9.37
CA GLU A 234 14.15 -31.79 -9.61
C GLU A 234 13.17 -32.19 -10.70
N ASN A 235 13.67 -32.92 -11.70
CA ASN A 235 12.92 -33.37 -12.86
C ASN A 235 11.64 -34.09 -12.41
N VAL A 236 10.55 -33.36 -12.27
CA VAL A 236 9.21 -33.95 -12.22
C VAL A 236 9.03 -34.54 -13.60
N ARG A 237 9.20 -35.87 -13.66
CA ARG A 237 9.05 -36.70 -14.85
C ARG A 237 7.82 -36.25 -15.63
N SER A 238 7.99 -36.24 -16.94
CA SER A 238 7.05 -35.91 -18.02
C SER A 238 5.71 -36.67 -18.02
N ASP A 239 5.37 -37.38 -16.96
CA ASP A 239 4.31 -38.40 -16.97
C ASP A 239 2.93 -37.84 -16.59
N PHE A 240 2.84 -36.56 -16.22
CA PHE A 240 1.57 -35.90 -15.87
C PHE A 240 0.91 -35.11 -17.01
N ILE A 241 1.55 -34.98 -18.18
CA ILE A 241 1.02 -34.20 -19.31
C ILE A 241 0.11 -35.04 -20.23
N SER A 242 0.05 -36.38 -20.07
CA SER A 242 -0.74 -37.26 -20.94
C SER A 242 -2.21 -37.47 -20.54
N GLN A 243 -2.70 -36.86 -19.45
CA GLN A 243 -4.06 -37.13 -18.94
C GLN A 243 -5.10 -36.01 -19.15
N LEU A 244 -4.78 -34.95 -19.91
CA LEU A 244 -5.78 -33.98 -20.37
C LEU A 244 -6.19 -34.32 -21.82
N PRO A 245 -7.43 -34.80 -22.06
CA PRO A 245 -7.89 -35.03 -23.42
C PRO A 245 -7.98 -33.69 -24.16
N GLY A 246 -7.22 -33.54 -25.26
CA GLY A 246 -7.32 -32.41 -26.19
C GLY A 246 -6.03 -31.61 -26.45
N LEU A 247 -4.90 -31.92 -25.81
CA LEU A 247 -3.63 -31.25 -26.08
C LEU A 247 -2.67 -32.15 -26.87
N ILE A 248 -2.65 -31.96 -28.20
CA ILE A 248 -1.59 -32.53 -29.05
C ILE A 248 -0.31 -31.70 -28.80
N PRO A 249 0.82 -32.32 -28.39
CA PRO A 249 2.06 -31.59 -28.18
C PRO A 249 2.69 -31.23 -29.54
N ASN A 250 2.55 -29.98 -29.96
CA ASN A 250 3.36 -29.47 -31.07
C ASN A 250 4.73 -29.02 -30.53
N LYS A 251 5.78 -29.70 -30.98
CA LYS A 251 7.19 -29.31 -30.83
C LYS A 251 7.41 -27.90 -31.41
N PRO A 252 8.41 -27.15 -30.89
CA PRO A 252 8.49 -25.72 -31.08
C PRO A 252 8.97 -25.37 -32.49
N ARG A 253 8.13 -24.70 -33.26
CA ARG A 253 8.60 -23.74 -34.28
C ARG A 253 7.91 -22.42 -34.04
N SER A 254 8.75 -21.39 -33.95
CA SER A 254 8.44 -19.98 -33.83
C SER A 254 7.23 -19.56 -34.66
N LYS A 255 6.16 -19.12 -34.00
CA LYS A 255 5.31 -17.95 -34.29
C LYS A 255 4.20 -17.93 -33.23
N PHE A 256 3.91 -16.75 -32.70
CA PHE A 256 2.95 -16.49 -31.62
C PHE A 256 1.63 -17.28 -31.79
N PRO A 257 1.10 -17.91 -30.73
CA PRO A 257 -0.20 -18.54 -30.82
C PRO A 257 -1.29 -17.47 -30.88
N VAL A 258 -1.99 -17.40 -32.01
CA VAL A 258 -3.27 -16.70 -32.14
C VAL A 258 -4.35 -17.71 -31.77
N PHE A 259 -5.09 -17.45 -30.70
CA PHE A 259 -6.24 -18.28 -30.32
C PHE A 259 -7.51 -17.67 -30.92
N THR A 260 -8.10 -18.36 -31.88
CA THR A 260 -9.46 -18.10 -32.38
C THR A 260 -10.42 -19.11 -31.78
N PHE A 261 -11.46 -18.65 -31.11
CA PHE A 261 -12.59 -19.50 -30.74
C PHE A 261 -13.60 -19.53 -31.89
N SER A 262 -13.91 -20.74 -32.37
CA SER A 262 -14.99 -20.98 -33.34
C SER A 262 -16.35 -20.80 -32.66
N ARG A 263 -17.31 -20.28 -33.44
CA ARG A 263 -18.71 -20.02 -33.03
C ARG A 263 -19.43 -21.24 -32.50
#